data_AF-A0A2S7X2Q1-F1
#
_entry.id   AF-A0A2S7X2Q1-F1
#
_cell.length_a   1.000
_cell.length_b   1.000
_cell.length_c   1.000
_cell.angle_alpha   90.00
_cell.angle_beta   90.00
_cell.angle_gamma   90.00
#
_symmetry.space_group_name_H-M   'P 1'
#
loop_
_entity.id
_entity.type
_entity.pdbx_description
1 polymer ?
#
loop_
_entity_poly.entity_id
_entity_poly.type
_entity_poly.pdbx_seq_one_letter_code
_entity_poly.pdbx_strand_id
1 'polypeptide(L)'
;MNKLVTFYEIAEKVGCGIDTVRRNARKLELDITKSKTPSSSGALVNCLSREDADLLLATLEQRGKVLNVNDSSVQRFGYFYLIQLVPEALPNRFKIGYTDNLEQRLSEHRTSAPTSKLIKSWACKRSWDYAAMDSITREGCDLVLNEVYEGDIDGFIFRGDQFFQNMPSSENEISLSKHSPLYKEERT
;
A
#
# COMPACT_ATOMS: atom_id res chain seq x y z
N MET A 1 -34.19 -19.24 11.63
CA MET A 1 -33.41 -19.31 10.38
C MET A 1 -32.18 -18.43 10.55
N ASN A 2 -30.98 -19.01 10.64
CA ASN A 2 -29.75 -18.22 10.72
C ASN A 2 -29.58 -17.46 9.40
N LYS A 3 -29.68 -16.14 9.48
CA LYS A 3 -29.57 -15.27 8.32
C LYS A 3 -28.11 -15.26 7.86
N LEU A 4 -27.84 -15.92 6.73
CA LEU A 4 -26.52 -15.90 6.09
C LEU A 4 -26.30 -14.53 5.44
N VAL A 5 -25.08 -14.02 5.56
CA VAL A 5 -24.65 -12.75 4.95
C VAL A 5 -23.56 -13.07 3.93
N THR A 6 -23.74 -12.58 2.70
CA THR A 6 -22.78 -12.82 1.62
C THR A 6 -21.55 -11.91 1.75
N PHE A 7 -20.42 -12.35 1.20
CA PHE A 7 -19.23 -11.49 1.14
C PHE A 7 -19.47 -10.20 0.34
N TYR A 8 -20.38 -10.25 -0.64
CA TYR A 8 -20.74 -9.07 -1.44
C TYR A 8 -21.47 -8.02 -0.59
N GLU A 9 -22.46 -8.44 0.21
CA GLU A 9 -23.18 -7.55 1.12
C GLU A 9 -22.24 -6.90 2.15
N ILE A 10 -21.25 -7.65 2.65
CA ILE A 10 -20.22 -7.12 3.56
C ILE A 10 -19.31 -6.12 2.82
N ALA A 11 -18.89 -6.45 1.60
CA ALA A 11 -18.05 -5.61 0.77
C ALA A 11 -18.72 -4.27 0.45
N GLU A 12 -20.00 -4.31 0.05
CA GLU A 12 -20.83 -3.13 -0.24
C GLU A 12 -21.02 -2.27 1.01
N LYS A 13 -21.34 -2.88 2.16
CA LYS A 13 -21.54 -2.17 3.43
C LYS A 13 -20.29 -1.43 3.92
N VAL A 14 -19.12 -2.00 3.70
CA VAL A 14 -17.82 -1.42 4.13
C VAL A 14 -17.18 -0.55 3.03
N GLY A 15 -17.68 -0.61 1.79
CA GLY A 15 -17.11 0.10 0.65
C GLY A 15 -15.73 -0.44 0.23
N CYS A 16 -15.49 -1.75 0.37
CA CYS A 16 -14.21 -2.38 0.00
C CYS A 16 -14.39 -3.51 -1.03
N GLY A 17 -13.29 -3.94 -1.66
CA GLY A 17 -13.32 -5.05 -2.62
C GLY A 17 -13.59 -6.42 -1.95
N ILE A 18 -14.25 -7.32 -2.67
CA ILE A 18 -14.62 -8.66 -2.18
C ILE A 18 -13.41 -9.52 -1.77
N ASP A 19 -12.25 -9.31 -2.39
CA ASP A 19 -11.00 -9.99 -2.03
C ASP A 19 -10.46 -9.55 -0.66
N THR A 20 -10.72 -8.30 -0.27
CA THR A 20 -10.39 -7.77 1.07
C THR A 20 -11.22 -8.47 2.12
N VAL A 21 -12.53 -8.63 1.88
CA VAL A 21 -13.43 -9.39 2.76
C VAL A 21 -12.97 -10.84 2.89
N ARG A 22 -12.67 -11.50 1.77
CA ARG A 22 -12.20 -12.89 1.73
C ARG A 22 -10.89 -13.10 2.49
N ARG A 23 -9.92 -12.21 2.33
CA ARG A 23 -8.62 -12.28 3.02
C ARG A 23 -8.79 -12.15 4.53
N ASN A 24 -9.63 -11.21 4.97
CA ASN A 24 -9.84 -10.98 6.40
C ASN A 24 -10.69 -12.07 7.05
N ALA A 25 -11.70 -12.61 6.36
CA ALA A 25 -12.45 -13.76 6.85
C ALA A 25 -11.54 -14.98 7.10
N ARG A 26 -10.61 -15.27 6.17
CA ARG A 26 -9.60 -16.33 6.38
C ARG A 26 -8.65 -16.04 7.53
N LYS A 27 -8.21 -14.78 7.67
CA LYS A 27 -7.28 -14.38 8.74
C LYS A 27 -7.91 -14.50 10.13
N LEU A 28 -9.22 -14.30 10.23
CA LEU A 28 -9.99 -14.44 11.47
C LEU A 28 -10.50 -15.88 11.69
N GLU A 29 -10.13 -16.82 10.82
CA GLU A 29 -10.52 -18.23 10.91
C GLU A 29 -12.05 -18.42 11.00
N LEU A 30 -12.82 -17.55 10.33
CA LEU A 30 -14.29 -17.60 10.34
C LEU A 30 -14.81 -18.77 9.51
N ASP A 31 -15.96 -19.31 9.90
CA ASP A 31 -16.60 -20.38 9.16
C ASP A 31 -17.29 -19.86 7.88
N ILE A 32 -16.73 -20.23 6.73
CA ILE A 32 -17.20 -19.79 5.42
C ILE A 32 -18.05 -20.90 4.80
N THR A 33 -19.35 -20.65 4.73
CA THR A 33 -20.30 -21.57 4.10
C THR A 33 -20.61 -21.13 2.68
N LYS A 34 -20.81 -22.10 1.78
CA LYS A 34 -21.29 -21.81 0.42
C LYS A 34 -22.79 -22.03 0.36
N SER A 35 -23.55 -21.00 0.01
CA SER A 35 -25.00 -21.11 -0.09
C SER A 35 -25.54 -20.32 -1.29
N LYS A 36 -26.75 -20.69 -1.73
CA LYS A 36 -27.52 -19.90 -2.68
C LYS A 36 -28.39 -18.94 -1.88
N THR A 37 -28.16 -17.64 -2.03
CA THR A 37 -28.99 -16.62 -1.40
C THR A 37 -29.93 -16.00 -2.42
N PRO A 38 -31.05 -15.39 -2.00
CA PRO A 38 -31.89 -14.62 -2.92
C PRO A 38 -31.10 -13.52 -3.66
N SER A 39 -30.06 -12.98 -3.02
CA SER A 39 -29.14 -11.99 -3.59
C SER A 39 -28.14 -12.56 -4.60
N SER A 40 -27.95 -13.88 -4.69
CA SER A 40 -26.91 -14.48 -5.53
C SER A 40 -27.37 -14.91 -6.93
N SER A 41 -28.59 -14.53 -7.36
CA SER A 41 -29.15 -14.86 -8.70
C SER A 41 -28.98 -16.36 -9.08
N GLY A 42 -29.09 -17.26 -8.10
CA GLY A 42 -28.97 -18.71 -8.29
C GLY A 42 -27.55 -19.28 -8.22
N ALA A 43 -26.50 -18.44 -8.12
CA ALA A 43 -25.11 -18.85 -7.96
C ALA A 43 -24.78 -19.24 -6.50
N LEU A 44 -23.85 -20.18 -6.32
CA LEU A 44 -23.26 -20.48 -5.01
C LEU A 44 -22.27 -19.39 -4.64
N VAL A 45 -22.53 -18.71 -3.52
CA VAL A 45 -21.68 -17.63 -3.01
C VAL A 45 -21.15 -17.97 -1.62
N ASN A 46 -20.00 -17.39 -1.28
CA ASN A 46 -19.45 -17.51 0.06
C ASN A 46 -20.24 -16.60 1.01
N CYS A 47 -20.67 -17.21 2.11
CA CYS A 47 -21.49 -16.60 3.14
C CYS A 47 -20.86 -16.83 4.51
N LEU A 48 -21.17 -15.93 5.43
CA LEU A 48 -20.90 -16.07 6.85
C LEU A 48 -22.21 -16.19 7.62
N SER A 49 -22.13 -16.77 8.81
CA SER A 49 -23.16 -16.57 9.83
C SER A 49 -23.29 -15.07 10.14
N ARG A 50 -24.43 -14.66 10.70
CA ARG A 50 -24.61 -13.25 11.08
C ARG A 50 -23.58 -12.82 12.13
N GLU A 51 -23.27 -13.70 13.07
CA GLU A 51 -22.29 -13.47 14.15
C GLU A 51 -20.88 -13.27 13.58
N ASP A 52 -20.44 -14.14 12.67
CA ASP A 52 -19.14 -14.01 12.00
C ASP A 52 -19.09 -12.77 11.10
N ALA A 53 -20.19 -12.45 10.42
CA ALA A 53 -20.29 -11.24 9.62
C ALA A 53 -20.16 -9.98 10.49
N ASP A 54 -20.80 -9.95 11.66
CA ASP A 54 -20.72 -8.82 12.58
C ASP A 54 -19.30 -8.69 13.19
N LEU A 55 -18.61 -9.81 13.48
CA LEU A 55 -17.20 -9.81 13.91
C LEU A 55 -16.25 -9.29 12.82
N LEU A 56 -16.47 -9.73 11.57
CA LEU A 56 -15.70 -9.27 10.42
C LEU A 56 -15.94 -7.77 10.16
N LEU A 57 -17.19 -7.32 10.22
CA LEU A 57 -17.57 -5.91 10.09
C LEU A 57 -16.92 -5.07 11.18
N ALA A 58 -16.99 -5.49 12.44
CA ALA A 58 -16.35 -4.78 13.54
C ALA A 58 -14.83 -4.67 13.35
N THR A 59 -14.18 -5.72 12.84
CA THR A 59 -12.74 -5.72 12.54
C THR A 59 -12.39 -4.79 11.37
N LEU A 60 -13.20 -4.80 10.31
CA LEU A 60 -13.02 -3.95 9.14
C LEU A 60 -13.31 -2.47 9.47
N GLU A 61 -14.33 -2.19 10.26
CA GLU A 61 -14.68 -0.87 10.77
C GLU A 61 -13.65 -0.36 11.78
N GLN A 62 -13.11 -1.22 12.64
CA GLN A 62 -12.01 -0.84 13.55
C GLN A 62 -10.73 -0.54 12.78
N ARG A 63 -10.39 -1.30 11.74
CA ARG A 63 -9.29 -0.90 10.84
C ARG A 63 -9.60 0.39 10.09
N GLY A 64 -10.85 0.57 9.67
CA GLY A 64 -11.33 1.82 9.10
C GLY A 64 -11.26 3.00 10.07
N LYS A 65 -11.50 2.80 11.38
CA LYS A 65 -11.47 3.81 12.45
C LYS A 65 -10.09 4.04 13.06
N VAL A 66 -9.22 3.04 13.14
CA VAL A 66 -7.79 3.23 13.42
C VAL A 66 -7.14 4.05 12.29
N LEU A 67 -7.72 4.00 11.08
CA LEU A 67 -7.40 4.91 9.98
C LEU A 67 -8.19 6.24 10.00
N ASN A 68 -9.22 6.43 10.85
CA ASN A 68 -10.13 7.58 10.77
C ASN A 68 -10.43 8.33 12.10
N VAL A 69 -9.75 8.05 13.21
CA VAL A 69 -10.02 8.78 14.47
C VAL A 69 -8.87 9.72 14.90
N ASN A 70 -7.72 9.73 14.22
CA ASN A 70 -6.71 10.78 14.40
C ASN A 70 -5.92 11.14 13.14
N ASP A 71 -6.23 10.57 11.98
CA ASP A 71 -5.43 10.76 10.77
C ASP A 71 -6.11 11.69 9.75
N SER A 72 -6.35 12.92 10.18
CA SER A 72 -6.34 14.05 9.24
C SER A 72 -4.92 14.44 8.79
N SER A 73 -3.90 13.59 9.04
CA SER A 73 -2.65 13.71 8.30
C SER A 73 -2.90 13.18 6.89
N VAL A 74 -3.11 14.11 5.97
CA VAL A 74 -3.38 13.91 4.54
C VAL A 74 -2.20 13.23 3.80
N GLN A 75 -1.23 12.65 4.52
CA GLN A 75 0.07 12.28 3.96
C GLN A 75 0.67 11.06 4.68
N ARG A 76 0.18 9.86 4.36
CA ARG A 76 0.84 8.63 4.82
C ARG A 76 2.19 8.48 4.10
N PHE A 77 3.27 8.76 4.82
CA PHE A 77 4.63 8.55 4.33
C PHE A 77 4.96 7.04 4.32
N GLY A 78 5.69 6.65 3.28
CA GLY A 78 6.36 5.36 3.16
C GLY A 78 7.77 5.58 2.62
N TYR A 79 8.28 4.63 1.85
CA TYR A 79 9.65 4.62 1.36
C TYR A 79 9.69 4.38 -0.14
N PHE A 80 10.39 5.26 -0.85
CA PHE A 80 10.90 4.94 -2.17
C PHE A 80 12.26 4.26 -1.97
N TYR A 81 12.53 3.17 -2.68
CA TYR A 81 13.74 2.38 -2.48
C TYR A 81 14.48 2.12 -3.78
N LEU A 82 15.77 1.86 -3.64
CA LEU A 82 16.67 1.34 -4.65
C LEU A 82 17.29 0.04 -4.13
N ILE A 83 17.02 -1.07 -4.81
CA ILE A 83 17.53 -2.40 -4.46
C ILE A 83 18.35 -2.94 -5.62
N GLN A 84 19.52 -3.48 -5.32
CA GLN A 84 20.31 -4.28 -6.24
C GLN A 84 19.85 -5.73 -6.14
N LEU A 85 19.48 -6.37 -7.26
CA LEU A 85 18.79 -7.67 -7.22
C LEU A 85 19.76 -8.84 -7.03
N VAL A 86 20.73 -9.01 -7.92
CA VAL A 86 21.69 -10.15 -7.89
C VAL A 86 23.10 -9.59 -8.09
N PRO A 87 23.71 -8.98 -7.05
CA PRO A 87 24.96 -8.23 -7.17
C PRO A 87 26.11 -9.03 -7.83
N GLU A 88 26.18 -10.32 -7.56
CA GLU A 88 27.22 -11.23 -8.06
C GLU A 88 27.12 -11.56 -9.55
N ALA A 89 25.93 -11.49 -10.14
CA ALA A 89 25.70 -11.83 -11.55
C ALA A 89 25.41 -10.59 -12.40
N LEU A 90 24.69 -9.62 -11.82
CA LEU A 90 24.16 -8.44 -12.49
C LEU A 90 24.40 -7.21 -11.59
N PRO A 91 25.67 -6.80 -11.43
CA PRO A 91 26.04 -5.73 -10.49
C PRO A 91 25.42 -4.38 -10.84
N ASN A 92 25.10 -4.14 -12.10
CA ASN A 92 24.53 -2.87 -12.55
C ASN A 92 23.00 -2.92 -12.68
N ARG A 93 22.33 -3.98 -12.18
CA ARG A 93 20.88 -4.14 -12.29
C ARG A 93 20.18 -3.83 -10.97
N PHE A 94 19.26 -2.87 -11.03
CA PHE A 94 18.57 -2.32 -9.88
C PHE A 94 17.06 -2.32 -10.09
N LYS A 95 16.32 -2.52 -9.00
CA LYS A 95 14.89 -2.30 -8.92
C LYS A 95 14.61 -1.06 -8.08
N ILE A 96 13.71 -0.22 -8.55
CA ILE A 96 13.19 0.93 -7.80
C ILE A 96 11.69 0.81 -7.57
N GLY A 97 11.17 1.55 -6.60
CA GLY A 97 9.74 1.68 -6.39
C GLY A 97 9.37 2.07 -4.97
N TYR A 98 8.07 2.09 -4.70
CA TYR A 98 7.50 2.48 -3.40
C TYR A 98 7.05 1.30 -2.54
N THR A 99 7.11 1.47 -1.22
CA THR A 99 6.47 0.60 -0.23
C THR A 99 6.09 1.37 1.03
N ASP A 100 5.02 0.94 1.72
CA ASP A 100 4.67 1.40 3.06
C ASP A 100 5.45 0.66 4.16
N ASN A 101 5.97 -0.54 3.84
CA ASN A 101 6.80 -1.35 4.72
C ASN A 101 8.06 -1.85 3.98
N LEU A 102 9.22 -1.28 4.32
CA LEU A 102 10.48 -1.57 3.64
C LEU A 102 10.99 -2.98 3.98
N GLU A 103 10.88 -3.39 5.24
CA GLU A 103 11.36 -4.69 5.70
C GLU A 103 10.58 -5.84 5.05
N GLN A 104 9.24 -5.74 5.06
CA GLN A 104 8.39 -6.72 4.41
C GLN A 104 8.70 -6.81 2.91
N ARG A 105 8.85 -5.66 2.23
CA ARG A 105 9.13 -5.65 0.79
C ARG A 105 10.50 -6.25 0.46
N LEU A 106 11.52 -5.99 1.28
CA LEU A 106 12.84 -6.61 1.11
C LEU A 106 12.78 -8.12 1.32
N SER A 107 12.01 -8.58 2.31
CA SER A 107 11.78 -10.01 2.54
C SER A 107 11.12 -10.69 1.33
N GLU A 108 10.10 -10.05 0.74
CA GLU A 108 9.44 -10.52 -0.47
C GLU A 108 10.43 -10.65 -1.65
N HIS A 109 11.26 -9.63 -1.88
CA HIS A 109 12.28 -9.66 -2.94
C HIS A 109 13.31 -10.76 -2.73
N ARG A 110 13.74 -11.02 -1.49
CA ARG A 110 14.70 -12.09 -1.18
C ARG A 110 14.20 -13.49 -1.51
N THR A 111 12.90 -13.68 -1.69
CA THR A 111 12.35 -14.96 -2.14
C THR A 111 12.80 -15.31 -3.57
N SER A 112 12.92 -14.30 -4.44
CA SER A 112 13.34 -14.47 -5.84
C SER A 112 14.78 -14.01 -6.10
N ALA A 113 15.31 -13.15 -5.25
CA ALA A 113 16.66 -12.59 -5.33
C ALA A 113 17.31 -12.61 -3.93
N PRO A 114 17.78 -13.80 -3.45
CA PRO A 114 18.25 -13.98 -2.07
C PRO A 114 19.43 -13.10 -1.68
N THR A 115 20.27 -12.75 -2.65
CA THR A 115 21.45 -11.89 -2.50
C THR A 115 21.15 -10.41 -2.71
N SER A 116 19.87 -10.05 -2.85
CA SER A 116 19.46 -8.65 -3.03
C SER A 116 19.88 -7.76 -1.87
N LYS A 117 20.33 -6.57 -2.22
CA LYS A 117 20.86 -5.56 -1.30
C LYS A 117 20.06 -4.27 -1.43
N LEU A 118 19.52 -3.79 -0.31
CA LEU A 118 19.03 -2.42 -0.24
C LEU A 118 20.22 -1.47 -0.40
N ILE A 119 20.18 -0.63 -1.42
CA ILE A 119 21.20 0.37 -1.67
C ILE A 119 20.85 1.66 -0.95
N LYS A 120 19.61 2.14 -1.14
CA LYS A 120 19.13 3.38 -0.53
C LYS A 120 17.61 3.41 -0.43
N SER A 121 17.10 4.23 0.47
CA SER A 121 15.67 4.54 0.59
C SER A 121 15.45 5.99 1.00
N TRP A 122 14.33 6.57 0.56
CA TRP A 122 13.90 7.92 0.89
C TRP A 122 12.47 7.91 1.41
N ALA A 123 12.23 8.62 2.51
CA ALA A 123 10.88 8.82 3.02
C ALA A 123 10.09 9.67 2.01
N CYS A 124 8.92 9.18 1.59
CA CYS A 124 8.14 9.87 0.58
C CYS A 124 6.65 9.55 0.68
N LYS A 125 5.83 10.36 0.01
CA LYS A 125 4.41 10.06 -0.16
C LYS A 125 4.23 9.12 -1.35
N ARG A 126 3.27 8.21 -1.25
CA ARG A 126 2.90 7.32 -2.36
C ARG A 126 2.58 8.07 -3.66
N SER A 127 2.01 9.27 -3.57
CA SER A 127 1.67 10.09 -4.75
C SER A 127 2.89 10.55 -5.55
N TRP A 128 4.11 10.42 -5.01
CA TRP A 128 5.35 10.83 -5.68
C TRP A 128 6.03 9.70 -6.45
N ASP A 129 5.56 8.46 -6.32
CA ASP A 129 6.23 7.25 -6.82
C ASP A 129 6.65 7.35 -8.30
N TYR A 130 5.70 7.62 -9.19
CA TYR A 130 6.00 7.75 -10.63
C TYR A 130 6.91 8.94 -10.94
N ALA A 131 6.71 10.10 -10.30
CA ALA A 131 7.56 11.26 -10.51
C ALA A 131 9.00 11.04 -10.03
N ALA A 132 9.17 10.33 -8.90
CA ALA A 132 10.47 9.92 -8.40
C ALA A 132 11.14 8.96 -9.37
N MET A 133 10.40 7.96 -9.85
CA MET A 133 10.87 6.99 -10.83
C MET A 133 11.39 7.68 -12.09
N ASP A 134 10.55 8.51 -12.74
CA ASP A 134 10.91 9.25 -13.96
C ASP A 134 12.13 10.17 -13.75
N SER A 135 12.19 10.87 -12.61
CA SER A 135 13.31 11.76 -12.29
C SER A 135 14.63 11.00 -12.12
N ILE A 136 14.57 9.84 -11.46
CA ILE A 136 15.71 8.99 -11.16
C ILE A 136 16.20 8.24 -12.40
N THR A 137 15.32 7.90 -13.34
CA THR A 137 15.64 7.09 -14.53
C THR A 137 15.78 7.92 -15.81
N ARG A 138 15.68 9.24 -15.72
CA ARG A 138 15.72 10.16 -16.89
C ARG A 138 16.94 10.00 -17.81
N GLU A 139 18.07 9.53 -17.30
CA GLU A 139 19.32 9.40 -18.06
C GLU A 139 20.28 8.38 -17.44
N GLY A 140 21.21 7.85 -18.25
CA GLY A 140 22.28 6.96 -17.77
C GLY A 140 21.80 5.60 -17.29
N CYS A 141 20.64 5.14 -17.76
CA CYS A 141 20.13 3.81 -17.51
C CYS A 141 19.20 3.32 -18.62
N ASP A 142 19.07 1.99 -18.72
CA ASP A 142 18.16 1.30 -19.62
C ASP A 142 17.08 0.58 -18.82
N LEU A 143 15.83 0.67 -19.27
CA LEU A 143 14.73 -0.11 -18.69
C LEU A 143 14.82 -1.56 -19.17
N VAL A 144 15.03 -2.50 -18.24
CA VAL A 144 15.08 -3.94 -18.54
C VAL A 144 13.67 -4.52 -18.57
N LEU A 145 12.92 -4.33 -17.47
CA LEU A 145 11.55 -4.81 -17.35
C LEU A 145 10.83 -4.16 -16.15
N ASN A 146 9.64 -3.62 -16.38
CA ASN A 146 8.81 -2.98 -15.37
C ASN A 146 9.53 -1.85 -14.62
N GLU A 147 10.00 -2.10 -13.40
CA GLU A 147 10.69 -1.14 -12.54
C GLU A 147 12.16 -1.54 -12.30
N VAL A 148 12.68 -2.39 -13.19
CA VAL A 148 14.05 -2.90 -13.17
C VAL A 148 14.86 -2.22 -14.26
N TYR A 149 15.95 -1.60 -13.87
CA TYR A 149 16.82 -0.80 -14.72
C TYR A 149 18.26 -1.28 -14.65
N GLU A 150 19.02 -1.05 -15.72
CA GLU A 150 20.47 -1.23 -15.77
C GLU A 150 21.15 0.12 -15.90
N GLY A 151 22.15 0.40 -15.07
CA GLY A 151 22.88 1.67 -15.14
C GLY A 151 23.86 1.85 -13.98
N ASP A 152 24.44 3.05 -13.89
CA ASP A 152 25.38 3.40 -12.83
C ASP A 152 24.67 3.73 -11.51
N ILE A 153 25.09 3.06 -10.43
CA ILE A 153 24.50 3.15 -9.09
C ILE A 153 24.61 4.55 -8.49
N ASP A 154 25.75 5.21 -8.70
CA ASP A 154 26.00 6.54 -8.15
C ASP A 154 25.10 7.57 -8.84
N GLY A 155 24.88 7.41 -10.16
CA GLY A 155 23.87 8.15 -10.90
C GLY A 155 22.45 8.03 -10.32
N PHE A 156 22.00 6.81 -10.01
CA PHE A 156 20.68 6.59 -9.39
C PHE A 156 20.57 7.29 -8.03
N ILE A 157 21.59 7.12 -7.17
CA ILE A 157 21.62 7.71 -5.83
C ILE A 157 21.60 9.23 -5.92
N PHE A 158 22.47 9.82 -6.75
CA PHE A 158 22.58 11.26 -6.91
C PHE A 158 21.25 11.88 -7.34
N ARG A 159 20.59 11.29 -8.36
CA ARG A 159 19.30 11.80 -8.85
C ARG A 159 18.18 11.62 -7.83
N GLY A 160 18.18 10.52 -7.09
CA GLY A 160 17.23 10.29 -6.00
C GLY A 160 17.39 11.32 -4.88
N ASP A 161 18.63 11.57 -4.45
CA ASP A 161 18.93 12.59 -3.44
C ASP A 161 18.46 13.97 -3.88
N GLN A 162 18.75 14.37 -5.12
CA GLN A 162 18.29 15.65 -5.67
C GLN A 162 16.76 15.75 -5.72
N PHE A 163 16.06 14.68 -6.12
CA PHE A 163 14.60 14.68 -6.16
C PHE A 163 14.00 14.83 -4.76
N PHE A 164 14.39 13.96 -3.82
CA PHE A 164 13.79 13.93 -2.49
C PHE A 164 14.23 15.09 -1.59
N GLN A 165 15.40 15.69 -1.82
CA GLN A 165 15.83 16.91 -1.12
C GLN A 165 14.89 18.10 -1.37
N ASN A 166 14.24 18.15 -2.53
CA ASN A 166 13.29 19.21 -2.88
C ASN A 166 11.87 18.92 -2.39
N MET A 167 11.63 17.74 -1.83
CA MET A 167 10.30 17.30 -1.41
C MET A 167 10.06 17.59 0.08
N PRO A 168 8.81 17.88 0.50
CA PRO A 168 8.48 18.02 1.91
C PRO A 168 8.83 16.76 2.71
N SER A 169 9.38 16.91 3.91
CA SER A 169 9.54 15.78 4.83
C SER A 169 8.25 15.52 5.62
N SER A 170 8.21 14.41 6.35
CA SER A 170 7.12 14.11 7.30
C SER A 170 7.04 15.11 8.46
N GLU A 171 8.11 15.87 8.70
CA GLU A 171 8.18 16.90 9.73
C GLU A 171 7.70 18.27 9.22
N ASN A 172 7.50 18.42 7.90
CA ASN A 172 7.04 19.66 7.32
C ASN A 172 5.53 19.82 7.52
N GLU A 173 5.13 20.69 8.45
CA GLU A 173 3.74 21.13 8.57
C GLU A 173 3.42 22.21 7.53
N ILE A 174 2.33 22.00 6.79
CA ILE A 174 1.77 23.03 5.91
C ILE A 174 0.74 23.79 6.72
N SER A 175 1.03 25.06 7.03
CA SER A 175 0.05 25.93 7.67
C SER A 175 -1.14 26.14 6.72
N LEU A 176 -2.33 25.79 7.19
CA LEU A 176 -3.55 26.03 6.45
C LEU A 176 -3.87 27.53 6.50
N SER A 177 -4.18 28.11 5.34
CA SER A 177 -4.77 29.45 5.28
C SER A 177 -6.08 29.48 6.07
N LYS A 178 -6.37 30.61 6.72
CA LYS A 178 -7.66 30.89 7.39
C LYS A 178 -8.88 30.76 6.47
N HIS A 179 -8.67 30.81 5.16
CA HIS A 179 -9.71 30.63 4.13
C HIS A 179 -9.72 29.22 3.53
N SER A 180 -8.87 28.32 4.03
CA SER A 180 -8.83 26.94 3.54
C SER A 180 -10.14 26.23 3.94
N PRO A 181 -10.78 25.49 3.02
CA PRO A 181 -11.93 24.65 3.36
C PRO A 181 -11.57 23.53 4.35
N LEU A 182 -10.28 23.29 4.59
CA LEU A 182 -9.77 22.33 5.58
C LEU A 182 -9.46 22.98 6.94
N TYR A 183 -9.53 24.31 7.05
CA TYR A 183 -9.32 25.03 8.30
C TYR A 183 -10.51 24.78 9.23
N LYS A 184 -10.32 24.01 10.30
CA LYS A 184 -11.31 23.85 11.36
C LYS A 184 -10.91 24.78 12.51
N GLU A 185 -11.73 25.80 12.79
CA GLU A 185 -11.60 26.53 14.05
C GLU A 185 -11.88 25.54 15.19
N GLU A 186 -10.91 25.36 16.09
CA GLU A 186 -11.11 24.64 17.34
C GLU A 186 -12.19 25.37 18.13
N ARG A 187 -13.40 24.80 18.14
CA ARG A 187 -14.48 25.28 19.00
C ARG A 187 -14.12 24.91 20.44
N THR A 188 -13.84 25.94 21.24
CA THR A 188 -13.56 25.87 22.67
C THR A 188 -14.79 25.48 23.47
#